data_AF-A0A961AIY8-F1
#
_entry.id   AF-A0A961AIY8-F1
#
_cell.length_a   1.000
_cell.length_b   1.000
_cell.length_c   1.000
_cell.angle_alpha   90.00
_cell.angle_beta   90.00
_cell.angle_gamma   90.00
#
_symmetry.space_group_name_H-M   'P 1'
#
loop_
_entity.id
_entity.type
_entity.pdbx_description
1 polymer ?
#
loop_
_entity_poly.entity_id
_entity_poly.type
_entity_poly.pdbx_seq_one_letter_code
_entity_poly.pdbx_strand_id
1 'polypeptide(L)'
;MSSSKRATANPLVLLFRLFSSYTLAVVVLSLLLIITLLGTLAQADHGLLDSQRLYFDSWSVVHDFKLGRAVIPVWLPGGMLLMVLLFINMACGAVIRMRKGWRTLGVLISHLAIMFMLVAGFVSYLYKDEGAMPLFEGQASDLFQSYHQRVVEVREYDAEGKGSAEIWEIPMSQFQDLEPGKARTFFREGMPFEVQLTGYARNANVASAADNAQGAVDGYEIQPEKAGSEDERNLAAIVAVVKEDGKEVGRGILWEAEQDPYTVEVGGKAWTLSLTRRKWKLPFALRLVDFQKEVHPGTQKPKRFTSHVVKIKDGAEQPQVITMNVPLRDEGYVVYQASFSEGTNGEQSVFTVVSNPSDQWPLWSCVAVSIGLVIHFMMHLIGFLRRSGRSTLAASTSSTSLS
;
A
#
# COMPACT_ATOMS: atom_id res chain seq x y z
N MET A 1 54.19 -11.90 36.36
CA MET A 1 52.92 -12.48 35.88
C MET A 1 51.76 -11.62 36.39
N SER A 2 51.26 -10.71 35.56
CA SER A 2 49.99 -9.99 35.83
C SER A 2 49.04 -10.36 34.70
N SER A 3 48.17 -11.33 34.99
CA SER A 3 47.11 -11.75 34.08
C SER A 3 46.02 -10.68 34.09
N SER A 4 46.07 -9.79 33.11
CA SER A 4 44.97 -8.86 32.80
C SER A 4 43.78 -9.69 32.29
N LYS A 5 42.87 -10.03 33.20
CA LYS A 5 41.53 -10.53 32.84
C LYS A 5 40.84 -9.50 31.95
N ARG A 6 40.77 -9.77 30.64
CA ARG A 6 39.84 -9.07 29.74
C ARG A 6 38.44 -9.37 30.26
N ALA A 7 37.81 -8.39 30.90
CA ALA A 7 36.39 -8.45 31.20
C ALA A 7 35.64 -8.64 29.87
N THR A 8 34.98 -9.77 29.70
CA THR A 8 34.08 -10.02 28.58
C THR A 8 32.99 -8.95 28.64
N ALA A 9 32.97 -8.07 27.64
CA ALA A 9 31.96 -7.01 27.58
C ALA A 9 30.57 -7.65 27.57
N ASN A 10 29.66 -7.13 28.39
CA ASN A 10 28.27 -7.60 28.47
C ASN A 10 27.66 -7.59 27.05
N PRO A 11 27.06 -8.70 26.57
CA PRO A 11 26.51 -8.80 25.22
C PRO A 11 25.48 -7.69 24.91
N LEU A 12 24.73 -7.23 25.90
CA LEU A 12 23.79 -6.12 25.76
C LEU A 12 24.50 -4.79 25.46
N VAL A 13 25.66 -4.56 26.07
CA VAL A 13 26.47 -3.36 25.82
C VAL A 13 27.09 -3.42 24.43
N LEU A 14 27.49 -4.60 23.96
CA LEU A 14 27.99 -4.79 22.60
C LEU A 14 26.89 -4.54 21.56
N LEU A 15 25.71 -5.12 21.75
CA LEU A 15 24.54 -4.88 20.90
C LEU A 15 24.16 -3.40 20.86
N PHE A 16 24.08 -2.75 22.02
CA PHE A 16 23.78 -1.32 22.10
C PHE A 16 24.82 -0.47 21.37
N ARG A 17 26.12 -0.80 21.47
CA ARG A 17 27.19 -0.10 20.74
C ARG A 17 27.08 -0.27 19.23
N LEU A 18 26.72 -1.48 18.77
CA LEU A 18 26.49 -1.74 17.36
C LEU A 18 25.33 -0.90 16.84
N PHE A 19 24.17 -0.99 17.51
CA PHE A 19 22.96 -0.28 17.10
C PHE A 19 23.06 1.23 17.25
N SER A 20 23.88 1.78 18.15
CA SER A 20 24.12 3.23 18.27
C SER A 20 25.33 3.74 17.47
N SER A 21 25.87 2.94 16.55
CA SER A 21 27.06 3.30 15.77
C SER A 21 26.73 4.11 14.51
N TYR A 22 27.60 5.07 14.17
CA TYR A 22 27.52 5.79 12.89
C TYR A 22 27.86 4.88 11.71
N THR A 23 28.73 3.90 11.90
CA THR A 23 29.08 2.92 10.86
C THR A 23 27.85 2.14 10.41
N LEU A 24 27.04 1.63 11.36
CA LEU A 24 25.79 0.96 11.02
C LEU A 24 24.85 1.91 10.26
N ALA A 25 24.70 3.15 10.72
CA ALA A 25 23.85 4.14 10.05
C ALA A 25 24.26 4.35 8.58
N VAL A 26 25.56 4.55 8.32
CA VAL A 26 26.09 4.76 6.96
C VAL A 26 25.89 3.52 6.09
N VAL A 27 26.14 2.33 6.62
CA VAL A 27 25.92 1.07 5.90
C VAL A 27 24.45 0.90 5.54
N VAL A 28 23.54 1.09 6.50
CA VAL A 28 22.09 0.97 6.28
C VAL A 28 21.60 1.99 5.26
N LEU A 29 22.01 3.26 5.37
CA LEU A 29 21.64 4.30 4.40
C LEU A 29 22.20 4.02 2.99
N SER A 30 23.41 3.48 2.89
CA SER A 30 24.00 3.12 1.59
C SER A 30 23.26 1.95 0.94
N LEU A 31 22.88 0.94 1.74
CA LEU A 31 22.06 -0.17 1.26
C LEU A 31 20.66 0.30 0.87
N LEU A 32 20.03 1.18 1.65
CA LEU A 32 18.76 1.81 1.31
C LEU A 32 18.83 2.55 -0.02
N LEU A 33 19.92 3.30 -0.28
CA LEU A 33 20.15 3.95 -1.57
C LEU A 33 20.22 2.92 -2.71
N ILE A 34 20.99 1.84 -2.52
CA ILE A 34 21.14 0.77 -3.52
C ILE A 34 19.80 0.10 -3.82
N ILE A 35 19.05 -0.34 -2.79
CA ILE A 35 17.76 -1.02 -3.01
C ILE A 35 16.72 -0.08 -3.61
N THR A 36 16.77 1.21 -3.30
CA THR A 36 15.87 2.21 -3.89
C THR A 36 16.17 2.38 -5.39
N LEU A 37 17.46 2.43 -5.76
CA LEU A 37 17.88 2.46 -7.15
C LEU A 37 17.45 1.19 -7.90
N LEU A 38 17.74 0.00 -7.34
CA LEU A 38 17.41 -1.27 -7.98
C LEU A 38 15.90 -1.48 -8.11
N GLY A 39 15.12 -1.13 -7.07
CA GLY A 39 13.66 -1.19 -7.11
C GLY A 39 13.06 -0.25 -8.18
N THR A 40 13.65 0.93 -8.36
CA THR A 40 13.23 1.87 -9.42
C THR A 40 13.54 1.33 -10.81
N LEU A 41 14.70 0.68 -10.99
CA LEU A 41 15.04 0.02 -12.26
C LEU A 41 14.13 -1.19 -12.54
N ALA A 42 13.83 -1.97 -11.52
CA ALA A 42 12.95 -3.14 -11.61
C ALA A 42 11.51 -2.77 -11.98
N GLN A 43 11.06 -1.54 -11.69
CA GLN A 43 9.73 -1.06 -12.04
C GLN A 43 9.44 -1.12 -13.54
N ALA A 44 10.45 -0.97 -14.41
CA ALA A 44 10.28 -1.07 -15.85
C ALA A 44 9.89 -2.50 -16.30
N ASP A 45 10.41 -3.53 -15.61
CA ASP A 45 10.24 -4.93 -15.98
C ASP A 45 9.08 -5.61 -15.25
N HIS A 46 8.90 -5.28 -13.97
CA HIS A 46 7.95 -5.93 -13.06
C HIS A 46 6.72 -5.06 -12.73
N GLY A 47 6.73 -3.78 -13.06
CA GLY A 47 5.68 -2.84 -12.64
C GLY A 47 5.88 -2.32 -11.22
N LEU A 48 5.03 -1.36 -10.83
CA LEU A 48 5.21 -0.60 -9.59
C LEU A 48 4.98 -1.48 -8.35
N LEU A 49 3.85 -2.17 -8.29
CA LEU A 49 3.45 -2.92 -7.09
C LEU A 49 4.37 -4.11 -6.81
N ASP A 50 4.75 -4.86 -7.84
CA ASP A 50 5.63 -6.02 -7.65
C ASP A 50 7.05 -5.57 -7.29
N SER A 51 7.53 -4.46 -7.85
CA SER A 51 8.81 -3.86 -7.43
C SER A 51 8.77 -3.37 -5.98
N GLN A 52 7.65 -2.79 -5.55
CA GLN A 52 7.44 -2.43 -4.14
C GLN A 52 7.52 -3.67 -3.24
N ARG A 53 6.80 -4.74 -3.57
CA ARG A 53 6.81 -5.99 -2.79
C ARG A 53 8.18 -6.66 -2.74
N LEU A 54 8.88 -6.71 -3.88
CA LEU A 54 10.17 -7.38 -4.01
C LEU A 54 11.29 -6.65 -3.26
N TYR A 55 11.36 -5.32 -3.34
CA TYR A 55 12.49 -4.55 -2.80
C TYR A 55 12.20 -3.85 -1.47
N PHE A 56 10.98 -3.36 -1.27
CA PHE A 56 10.65 -2.48 -0.15
C PHE A 56 9.90 -3.19 0.97
N ASP A 57 8.94 -4.07 0.63
CA ASP A 57 8.16 -4.80 1.65
C ASP A 57 8.87 -6.07 2.15
N SER A 58 9.92 -6.51 1.45
CA SER A 58 10.65 -7.73 1.75
C SER A 58 11.69 -7.56 2.87
N TRP A 59 11.97 -8.66 3.58
CA TRP A 59 13.09 -8.73 4.54
C TRP A 59 14.43 -8.94 3.84
N SER A 60 14.43 -9.59 2.68
CA SER A 60 15.59 -9.83 1.82
C SER A 60 15.15 -9.91 0.38
N VAL A 61 16.03 -9.50 -0.54
CA VAL A 61 15.82 -9.57 -1.98
C VAL A 61 17.04 -10.19 -2.64
N VAL A 62 16.81 -11.02 -3.66
CA VAL A 62 17.87 -11.49 -4.56
C VAL A 62 17.70 -10.76 -5.87
N HIS A 63 18.71 -9.98 -6.26
CA HIS A 63 18.72 -9.25 -7.51
C HIS A 63 19.63 -9.93 -8.52
N ASP A 64 19.09 -10.18 -9.72
CA ASP A 64 19.80 -10.83 -10.81
C ASP A 64 20.56 -9.82 -11.67
N PHE A 65 21.86 -9.66 -11.41
CA PHE A 65 22.71 -8.80 -12.22
C PHE A 65 23.06 -9.48 -13.55
N LYS A 66 22.61 -8.90 -14.65
CA LYS A 66 22.94 -9.37 -16.01
C LYS A 66 24.26 -8.77 -16.46
N LEU A 67 25.31 -9.59 -16.56
CA LEU A 67 26.61 -9.20 -17.10
C LEU A 67 26.87 -9.97 -18.39
N GLY A 68 26.49 -9.38 -19.53
CA GLY A 68 26.52 -10.04 -20.83
C GLY A 68 25.53 -11.22 -20.88
N ARG A 69 26.04 -12.45 -20.97
CA ARG A 69 25.22 -13.68 -20.94
C ARG A 69 25.13 -14.33 -19.55
N ALA A 70 25.92 -13.87 -18.58
CA ALA A 70 25.89 -14.40 -17.22
C ALA A 70 24.85 -13.65 -16.37
N VAL A 71 24.09 -14.39 -15.58
CA VAL A 71 23.19 -13.86 -14.55
C VAL A 71 23.81 -14.17 -13.20
N ILE A 72 24.15 -13.13 -12.43
CA ILE A 72 24.73 -13.25 -11.10
C ILE A 72 23.66 -12.86 -10.07
N PRO A 73 23.08 -13.84 -9.35
CA PRO A 73 22.14 -13.54 -8.27
C PRO A 73 22.91 -12.97 -7.07
N VAL A 74 22.55 -11.76 -6.65
CA VAL A 74 23.14 -11.09 -5.49
C VAL A 74 22.08 -10.93 -4.40
N TRP A 75 22.38 -11.50 -3.23
CA TRP A 75 21.54 -11.33 -2.05
C TRP A 75 21.76 -9.95 -1.42
N LEU A 76 20.67 -9.25 -1.15
CA LEU A 76 20.64 -7.96 -0.47
C LEU A 76 19.59 -7.99 0.65
N PRO A 77 19.82 -7.24 1.75
CA PRO A 77 18.77 -7.01 2.73
C PRO A 77 17.64 -6.18 2.09
N GLY A 78 16.39 -6.55 2.37
CA GLY A 78 15.21 -5.88 1.83
C GLY A 78 14.88 -4.59 2.57
N GLY A 79 14.01 -3.77 1.99
CA GLY A 79 13.67 -2.45 2.51
C GLY A 79 13.07 -2.48 3.90
N MET A 80 12.20 -3.45 4.20
CA MET A 80 11.59 -3.59 5.53
C MET A 80 12.65 -3.80 6.61
N LEU A 81 13.60 -4.71 6.36
CA LEU A 81 14.71 -4.98 7.26
C LEU A 81 15.55 -3.72 7.49
N LEU A 82 15.91 -3.03 6.40
CA LEU A 82 16.75 -1.83 6.48
C LEU A 82 16.04 -0.67 7.18
N MET A 83 14.73 -0.48 6.98
CA MET A 83 13.94 0.54 7.67
C MET A 83 13.83 0.26 9.18
N VAL A 84 13.62 -1.00 9.57
CA VAL A 84 13.62 -1.40 10.99
C VAL A 84 15.00 -1.17 11.62
N LEU A 85 16.08 -1.56 10.92
CA LEU A 85 17.45 -1.33 11.39
C LEU A 85 17.76 0.17 11.53
N LEU A 86 17.33 0.98 10.57
CA LEU A 86 17.47 2.44 10.62
C LEU A 86 16.71 3.02 11.81
N PHE A 87 15.46 2.60 12.03
CA PHE A 87 14.65 3.06 13.17
C PHE A 87 15.32 2.73 14.51
N ILE A 88 15.77 1.48 14.70
CA ILE A 88 16.49 1.06 15.91
C ILE A 88 17.78 1.87 16.07
N ASN A 89 18.52 2.07 14.99
CA ASN A 89 19.76 2.85 15.02
C ASN A 89 19.54 4.30 15.46
N MET A 90 18.55 4.96 14.86
CA MET A 90 18.17 6.33 15.22
C MET A 90 17.63 6.40 16.64
N ALA A 91 16.84 5.43 17.09
CA ALA A 91 16.34 5.36 18.47
C ALA A 91 17.50 5.27 19.48
N CYS A 92 18.44 4.34 19.28
CA CYS A 92 19.59 4.18 20.16
C CYS A 92 20.54 5.40 20.10
N GLY A 93 20.74 5.98 18.92
CA GLY A 93 21.58 7.15 18.71
C GLY A 93 21.01 8.43 19.32
N ALA A 94 19.78 8.80 18.96
CA ALA A 94 19.15 10.07 19.31
C ALA A 94 18.62 10.10 20.76
N VAL A 95 18.01 9.02 21.25
CA VAL A 95 17.31 9.01 22.56
C VAL A 95 18.25 8.71 23.72
N ILE A 96 19.25 7.86 23.50
CA ILE A 96 20.09 7.30 24.58
C ILE A 96 21.50 7.91 24.58
N ARG A 97 22.14 8.06 23.42
CA ARG A 97 23.56 8.50 23.34
C ARG A 97 23.72 10.01 23.21
N MET A 98 22.77 10.70 22.58
CA MET A 98 22.89 12.14 22.36
C MET A 98 22.83 12.91 23.69
N ARG A 99 23.72 13.91 23.85
CA ARG A 99 23.72 14.77 25.02
C ARG A 99 22.41 15.55 25.08
N LYS A 100 21.59 15.25 26.10
CA LYS A 100 20.34 15.95 26.37
C LYS A 100 20.69 17.32 26.94
N GLY A 101 20.42 18.37 26.18
CA GLY A 101 20.67 19.73 26.60
C GLY A 101 20.08 20.74 25.64
N TRP A 102 19.87 21.96 26.12
CA TRP A 102 19.23 23.03 25.36
C TRP A 102 19.92 23.33 24.01
N ARG A 103 21.23 23.04 23.89
CA ARG A 103 22.00 23.27 22.65
C ARG A 103 21.70 22.27 21.52
N THR A 104 21.17 21.10 21.84
CA THR A 104 20.88 20.02 20.86
C THR A 104 19.38 19.83 20.65
N LEU A 105 18.55 20.70 21.23
CA LEU A 105 17.09 20.59 21.22
C LEU A 105 16.53 20.52 19.79
N GLY A 106 16.96 21.42 18.89
CA GLY A 106 16.51 21.41 17.50
C GLY A 106 16.84 20.10 16.78
N VAL A 107 18.04 19.56 16.98
CA VAL A 107 18.47 18.28 16.39
C VAL A 107 17.65 17.11 16.95
N LEU A 108 17.37 17.11 18.26
CA LEU A 108 16.54 16.09 18.89
C LEU A 108 15.10 16.10 18.35
N ILE A 109 14.51 17.29 18.19
CA ILE A 109 13.17 17.45 17.61
C ILE A 109 13.15 16.87 16.19
N SER A 110 14.13 17.21 15.34
CA SER A 110 14.19 16.69 13.97
C SER A 110 14.35 15.17 13.92
N HIS A 111 15.16 14.57 14.78
CA HIS A 111 15.32 13.10 14.81
C HIS A 111 14.06 12.39 15.29
N LEU A 112 13.41 12.89 16.34
CA LEU A 112 12.14 12.33 16.82
C LEU A 112 11.04 12.47 15.77
N ALA A 113 11.01 13.59 15.04
CA ALA A 113 10.07 13.79 13.95
C ALA A 113 10.32 12.82 12.79
N ILE A 114 11.56 12.58 12.38
CA ILE A 114 11.89 11.56 11.36
C ILE A 114 11.49 10.16 11.85
N MET A 115 11.75 9.83 13.11
CA MET A 115 11.30 8.54 13.68
C MET A 115 9.77 8.43 13.65
N PHE A 116 9.05 9.51 13.95
CA PHE A 116 7.59 9.57 13.83
C PHE A 116 7.12 9.39 12.38
N MET A 117 7.85 9.93 11.39
CA MET A 117 7.57 9.69 9.95
C MET A 117 7.67 8.20 9.60
N LEU A 118 8.72 7.52 10.07
CA LEU A 118 8.91 6.09 9.82
C LEU A 118 7.77 5.27 10.43
N VAL A 119 7.35 5.62 11.65
CA VAL A 119 6.18 5.00 12.30
C VAL A 119 4.90 5.29 11.52
N ALA A 120 4.70 6.51 11.01
CA ALA A 120 3.54 6.85 10.19
C ALA A 120 3.47 6.00 8.91
N GLY A 121 4.61 5.81 8.24
CA GLY A 121 4.72 4.92 7.07
C GLY A 121 4.42 3.46 7.42
N PHE A 122 4.93 2.97 8.55
CA PHE A 122 4.65 1.61 9.02
C PHE A 122 3.18 1.39 9.38
N VAL A 123 2.54 2.35 10.06
CA VAL A 123 1.09 2.32 10.34
C VAL A 123 0.30 2.34 9.04
N SER A 124 0.68 3.18 8.08
CA SER A 124 0.03 3.21 6.77
C SER A 124 0.19 1.87 6.03
N TYR A 125 1.34 1.20 6.14
CA TYR A 125 1.56 -0.10 5.53
C TYR A 125 0.62 -1.18 6.09
N LEU A 126 0.33 -1.15 7.40
CA LEU A 126 -0.49 -2.17 8.06
C LEU A 126 -2.01 -1.91 7.97
N TYR A 127 -2.42 -0.64 7.90
CA TYR A 127 -3.82 -0.24 8.10
C TYR A 127 -4.40 0.60 6.94
N LYS A 128 -3.67 0.77 5.84
CA LYS A 128 -4.21 1.46 4.65
C LYS A 128 -5.05 0.48 3.82
N ASP A 129 -6.30 0.85 3.59
CA ASP A 129 -7.14 0.26 2.55
C ASP A 129 -7.39 1.30 1.47
N GLU A 130 -7.35 0.86 0.21
CA GLU A 130 -7.61 1.72 -0.94
C GLU A 130 -8.34 0.99 -2.06
N GLY A 131 -9.15 1.75 -2.80
CA GLY A 131 -9.94 1.20 -3.89
C GLY A 131 -10.59 2.24 -4.79
N ALA A 132 -11.23 1.77 -5.86
CA ALA A 132 -11.97 2.59 -6.80
C ALA A 132 -13.45 2.68 -6.45
N MET A 133 -14.01 3.87 -6.66
CA MET A 133 -15.44 4.14 -6.73
C MET A 133 -15.72 4.82 -8.07
N PRO A 134 -15.97 4.05 -9.15
CA PRO A 134 -16.38 4.61 -10.43
C PRO A 134 -17.85 5.05 -10.37
N LEU A 135 -18.14 6.28 -10.81
CA LEU A 135 -19.48 6.85 -10.84
C LEU A 135 -19.75 7.52 -12.18
N PHE A 136 -20.85 7.17 -12.82
CA PHE A 136 -21.44 7.94 -13.93
C PHE A 136 -22.19 9.15 -13.39
N GLU A 137 -22.39 10.17 -14.23
CA GLU A 137 -23.22 11.32 -13.85
C GLU A 137 -24.64 10.89 -13.46
N GLY A 138 -25.13 11.45 -12.35
CA GLY A 138 -26.39 11.08 -11.71
C GLY A 138 -26.31 9.83 -10.81
N GLN A 139 -25.27 9.00 -10.93
CA GLN A 139 -25.11 7.81 -10.12
C GLN A 139 -24.64 8.16 -8.70
N ALA A 140 -25.20 7.47 -7.71
CA ALA A 140 -24.75 7.51 -6.33
C ALA A 140 -24.22 6.14 -5.88
N SER A 141 -23.15 6.12 -5.08
CA SER A 141 -22.65 4.91 -4.42
C SER A 141 -22.07 5.25 -3.05
N ASP A 142 -22.25 4.36 -2.10
CA ASP A 142 -21.51 4.29 -0.83
C ASP A 142 -20.46 3.17 -0.83
N LEU A 143 -20.32 2.43 -1.94
CA LEU A 143 -19.44 1.26 -2.06
C LEU A 143 -18.22 1.58 -2.92
N PHE A 144 -17.04 1.26 -2.41
CA PHE A 144 -15.80 1.25 -3.18
C PHE A 144 -15.18 -0.15 -3.20
N GLN A 145 -14.48 -0.45 -4.30
CA GLN A 145 -13.90 -1.75 -4.59
C GLN A 145 -12.39 -1.69 -4.47
N SER A 146 -11.82 -2.64 -3.73
CA SER A 146 -10.39 -2.80 -3.53
C SER A 146 -9.59 -2.88 -4.83
N TYR A 147 -8.44 -2.20 -4.86
CA TYR A 147 -7.47 -2.37 -5.94
C TYR A 147 -6.69 -3.68 -5.86
N HIS A 148 -6.54 -4.26 -4.66
CA HIS A 148 -5.58 -5.34 -4.41
C HIS A 148 -6.21 -6.61 -3.84
N GLN A 149 -7.04 -6.45 -2.82
CA GLN A 149 -7.74 -7.54 -2.15
C GLN A 149 -8.88 -8.09 -3.02
N ARG A 150 -8.92 -9.41 -3.14
CA ARG A 150 -9.98 -10.18 -3.78
C ARG A 150 -10.62 -11.13 -2.75
N VAL A 151 -11.84 -11.54 -3.03
CA VAL A 151 -12.60 -12.50 -2.24
C VAL A 151 -13.33 -13.45 -3.19
N VAL A 152 -13.45 -14.71 -2.79
CA VAL A 152 -14.48 -15.58 -3.36
C VAL A 152 -15.73 -15.38 -2.51
N GLU A 153 -16.78 -14.82 -3.10
CA GLU A 153 -18.08 -14.66 -2.48
C GLU A 153 -18.95 -15.88 -2.81
N VAL A 154 -19.50 -16.52 -1.78
CA VAL A 154 -20.53 -17.55 -1.90
C VAL A 154 -21.83 -17.00 -1.30
N ARG A 155 -22.92 -17.05 -2.07
CA ARG A 155 -24.22 -16.51 -1.68
C ARG A 155 -25.33 -17.49 -1.99
N GLU A 156 -26.25 -17.65 -1.04
CA GLU A 156 -27.49 -18.41 -1.20
C GLU A 156 -28.54 -17.56 -1.93
N TYR A 157 -29.31 -18.17 -2.82
CA TYR A 157 -30.50 -17.58 -3.44
C TYR A 157 -31.72 -18.45 -3.16
N ASP A 158 -32.85 -17.81 -2.87
CA ASP A 158 -34.14 -18.48 -2.74
C ASP A 158 -34.71 -18.88 -4.12
N ALA A 159 -35.80 -19.64 -4.10
CA ALA A 159 -36.47 -20.12 -5.31
C ALA A 159 -37.05 -18.97 -6.17
N GLU A 160 -37.26 -17.80 -5.57
CA GLU A 160 -37.70 -16.57 -6.21
C GLU A 160 -36.53 -15.72 -6.76
N GLY A 161 -35.29 -16.20 -6.62
CA GLY A 161 -34.08 -15.54 -7.12
C GLY A 161 -33.62 -14.35 -6.28
N LYS A 162 -34.09 -14.21 -5.03
CA LYS A 162 -33.56 -13.22 -4.08
C LYS A 162 -32.37 -13.80 -3.34
N GLY A 163 -31.24 -13.11 -3.45
CA GLY A 163 -30.03 -13.47 -2.72
C GLY A 163 -30.16 -13.17 -1.23
N SER A 164 -29.62 -14.07 -0.40
CA SER A 164 -29.45 -13.86 1.04
C SER A 164 -28.56 -12.64 1.31
N ALA A 165 -28.85 -11.94 2.42
CA ALA A 165 -28.00 -10.87 2.92
C ALA A 165 -26.66 -11.38 3.48
N GLU A 166 -26.61 -12.66 3.86
CA GLU A 166 -25.41 -13.29 4.39
C GLU A 166 -24.53 -13.78 3.24
N ILE A 167 -23.32 -13.21 3.15
CA ILE A 167 -22.31 -13.59 2.16
C ILE A 167 -21.21 -14.35 2.89
N TRP A 168 -20.77 -15.46 2.33
CA TRP A 168 -19.53 -16.09 2.75
C TRP A 168 -18.38 -15.59 1.89
N GLU A 169 -17.47 -14.84 2.50
CA GLU A 169 -16.24 -14.40 1.86
C GLU A 169 -15.08 -15.32 2.26
N ILE A 170 -14.41 -15.88 1.25
CA ILE A 170 -13.10 -16.51 1.42
C ILE A 170 -12.06 -15.47 0.95
N PRO A 171 -11.21 -14.91 1.84
CA PRO A 171 -10.24 -13.88 1.46
C PRO A 171 -9.10 -14.41 0.60
N MET A 172 -8.60 -13.59 -0.33
CA MET A 172 -7.44 -13.90 -1.19
C MET A 172 -6.21 -14.34 -0.41
N SER A 173 -5.97 -13.81 0.79
CA SER A 173 -4.85 -14.24 1.64
C SER A 173 -4.87 -15.74 1.97
N GLN A 174 -6.03 -16.40 1.83
CA GLN A 174 -6.21 -17.83 2.06
C GLN A 174 -6.17 -18.69 0.79
N PHE A 175 -6.14 -18.12 -0.42
CA PHE A 175 -6.13 -18.92 -1.66
C PHE A 175 -5.10 -18.46 -2.69
N GLN A 176 -4.43 -17.32 -2.49
CA GLN A 176 -3.46 -16.77 -3.43
C GLN A 176 -2.24 -17.66 -3.69
N ASP A 177 -1.96 -18.61 -2.79
CA ASP A 177 -0.87 -19.57 -2.89
C ASP A 177 -1.23 -20.85 -3.69
N LEU A 178 -2.50 -20.98 -4.11
CA LEU A 178 -3.05 -22.16 -4.78
C LEU A 178 -2.77 -22.14 -6.29
N GLU A 179 -1.50 -22.19 -6.66
CA GLU A 179 -1.04 -22.39 -8.04
C GLU A 179 -1.62 -23.68 -8.66
N PRO A 180 -1.63 -23.84 -9.99
CA PRO A 180 -2.06 -25.08 -10.64
C PRO A 180 -1.41 -26.33 -10.00
N GLY A 181 -2.24 -27.27 -9.54
CA GLY A 181 -1.81 -28.47 -8.83
C GLY A 181 -1.86 -28.37 -7.30
N LYS A 182 -2.08 -27.19 -6.72
CA LYS A 182 -2.36 -26.99 -5.29
C LYS A 182 -3.83 -26.70 -5.08
N ALA A 183 -4.46 -27.43 -4.17
CA ALA A 183 -5.85 -27.24 -3.80
C ALA A 183 -6.02 -27.10 -2.29
N ARG A 184 -7.00 -26.30 -1.87
CA ARG A 184 -7.40 -26.16 -0.46
C ARG A 184 -8.91 -26.17 -0.38
N THR A 185 -9.43 -26.93 0.59
CA THR A 185 -10.86 -27.00 0.87
C THR A 185 -11.21 -26.07 2.03
N PHE A 186 -12.29 -25.33 1.86
CA PHE A 186 -12.83 -24.35 2.79
C PHE A 186 -14.19 -24.81 3.28
N PHE A 187 -14.43 -24.53 4.56
CA PHE A 187 -15.61 -24.97 5.30
C PHE A 187 -16.19 -23.78 6.05
N ARG A 188 -17.51 -23.73 6.16
CA ARG A 188 -18.23 -22.81 7.03
C ARG A 188 -19.31 -23.58 7.79
N GLU A 189 -19.38 -23.35 9.09
CA GLU A 189 -20.42 -23.93 9.93
C GLU A 189 -21.81 -23.56 9.39
N GLY A 190 -22.67 -24.56 9.22
CA GLY A 190 -24.03 -24.40 8.69
C GLY A 190 -24.17 -24.48 7.17
N MET A 191 -23.08 -24.63 6.40
CA MET A 191 -23.18 -24.87 4.95
C MET A 191 -23.38 -26.36 4.59
N PRO A 192 -24.20 -26.68 3.57
CA PRO A 192 -24.44 -28.05 3.13
C PRO A 192 -23.32 -28.62 2.23
N PHE A 193 -22.31 -27.83 1.90
CA PHE A 193 -21.18 -28.23 1.06
C PHE A 193 -19.88 -27.57 1.49
N GLU A 194 -18.80 -28.10 0.92
CA GLU A 194 -17.44 -27.58 1.02
C GLU A 194 -17.05 -26.94 -0.32
N VAL A 195 -16.21 -25.91 -0.26
CA VAL A 195 -15.66 -25.26 -1.46
C VAL A 195 -14.17 -25.55 -1.52
N GLN A 196 -13.73 -26.26 -2.56
CA GLN A 196 -12.32 -26.47 -2.86
C GLN A 196 -11.89 -25.49 -3.95
N LEU A 197 -10.84 -24.71 -3.67
CA LEU A 197 -10.25 -23.78 -4.63
C LEU A 197 -8.91 -24.32 -5.12
N THR A 198 -8.59 -24.08 -6.40
CA THR A 198 -7.34 -24.50 -7.04
C THR A 198 -7.04 -23.65 -8.27
N GLY A 199 -5.77 -23.56 -8.66
CA GLY A 199 -5.36 -22.91 -9.92
C GLY A 199 -5.59 -21.41 -9.96
N TYR A 200 -5.34 -20.70 -8.86
CA TYR A 200 -5.40 -19.24 -8.81
C TYR A 200 -4.36 -18.62 -9.75
N ALA A 201 -4.82 -17.70 -10.59
CA ALA A 201 -4.00 -16.83 -11.40
C ALA A 201 -4.38 -15.38 -11.12
N ARG A 202 -3.39 -14.56 -10.72
CA ARG A 202 -3.60 -13.14 -10.36
C ARG A 202 -3.98 -12.27 -11.57
N ASN A 203 -3.49 -12.63 -12.75
CA ASN A 203 -3.91 -12.07 -14.02
C ASN A 203 -4.05 -13.23 -15.01
N ALA A 204 -5.22 -13.37 -15.61
CA ALA A 204 -5.50 -14.42 -16.57
C ALA A 204 -6.65 -14.03 -17.49
N ASN A 205 -6.61 -14.61 -18.68
CA ASN A 205 -7.76 -14.70 -19.55
C ASN A 205 -8.41 -16.08 -19.40
N VAL A 206 -9.70 -16.19 -19.68
CA VAL A 206 -10.41 -17.47 -19.80
C VAL A 206 -10.76 -17.66 -21.26
N ALA A 207 -10.25 -18.74 -21.85
CA ALA A 207 -10.41 -19.03 -23.26
C ALA A 207 -10.80 -20.50 -23.46
N SER A 208 -11.32 -20.83 -24.65
CA SER A 208 -11.61 -22.21 -25.02
C SER A 208 -10.34 -23.04 -24.90
N ALA A 209 -10.45 -24.17 -24.23
CA ALA A 209 -9.36 -25.08 -23.99
C ALA A 209 -8.95 -25.78 -25.29
N ALA A 210 -7.65 -26.04 -25.45
CA ALA A 210 -7.16 -26.87 -26.54
C ALA A 210 -7.66 -28.33 -26.40
N ASP A 211 -7.72 -29.06 -27.51
CA ASP A 211 -8.09 -30.48 -27.51
C ASP A 211 -7.21 -31.28 -26.53
N ASN A 212 -7.85 -31.90 -25.54
CA ASN A 212 -7.22 -32.66 -24.44
C ASN A 212 -6.43 -31.84 -23.39
N ALA A 213 -6.71 -30.54 -23.24
CA ALA A 213 -6.12 -29.76 -22.16
C ALA A 213 -6.45 -30.35 -20.77
N GLN A 214 -5.41 -30.73 -20.02
CA GLN A 214 -5.56 -31.22 -18.65
C GLN A 214 -5.99 -30.07 -17.74
N GLY A 215 -7.17 -30.20 -17.15
CA GLY A 215 -7.70 -29.19 -16.21
C GLY A 215 -8.76 -28.26 -16.80
N ALA A 216 -9.17 -28.45 -18.06
CA ALA A 216 -10.30 -27.75 -18.64
C ALA A 216 -11.57 -27.97 -17.81
N VAL A 217 -12.38 -26.92 -17.70
CA VAL A 217 -13.69 -26.93 -17.04
C VAL A 217 -14.70 -26.46 -18.08
N ASP A 218 -15.67 -27.30 -18.40
CA ASP A 218 -16.71 -27.03 -19.41
C ASP A 218 -16.17 -26.56 -20.77
N GLY A 219 -14.99 -27.05 -21.17
CA GLY A 219 -14.34 -26.69 -22.44
C GLY A 219 -13.55 -25.39 -22.40
N TYR A 220 -13.39 -24.76 -21.23
CA TYR A 220 -12.59 -23.55 -21.01
C TYR A 220 -11.41 -23.82 -20.09
N GLU A 221 -10.36 -23.01 -20.21
CA GLU A 221 -9.19 -23.05 -19.35
C GLU A 221 -8.76 -21.65 -18.93
N ILE A 222 -8.13 -21.57 -17.75
CA ILE A 222 -7.47 -20.36 -17.27
C ILE A 222 -6.12 -20.27 -17.99
N GLN A 223 -5.88 -19.17 -18.70
CA GLN A 223 -4.62 -18.85 -19.34
C GLN A 223 -3.93 -17.71 -18.58
N PRO A 224 -2.96 -18.02 -17.70
CA PRO A 224 -2.27 -16.99 -16.93
C PRO A 224 -1.53 -16.02 -17.84
N GLU A 225 -1.70 -14.73 -17.56
CA GLU A 225 -1.00 -13.65 -18.23
C GLU A 225 0.02 -13.00 -17.30
N LYS A 226 1.01 -12.32 -17.88
CA LYS A 226 1.91 -11.50 -17.07
C LYS A 226 1.07 -10.41 -16.39
N ALA A 227 1.22 -10.26 -15.08
CA ALA A 227 0.55 -9.19 -14.35
C ALA A 227 1.00 -7.83 -14.89
N GLY A 228 0.04 -6.95 -15.14
CA GLY A 228 0.28 -5.56 -15.51
C GLY A 228 0.89 -4.76 -14.36
N SER A 229 1.43 -3.59 -14.68
CA SER A 229 2.05 -2.70 -13.69
C SER A 229 1.07 -2.10 -12.67
N GLU A 230 -0.21 -2.05 -13.04
CA GLU A 230 -1.35 -1.57 -12.26
C GLU A 230 -2.21 -2.78 -11.89
N ASP A 231 -2.41 -3.02 -10.59
CA ASP A 231 -3.09 -4.22 -10.10
C ASP A 231 -4.61 -4.18 -10.32
N GLU A 232 -5.14 -2.96 -10.40
CA GLU A 232 -6.51 -2.65 -10.76
C GLU A 232 -6.88 -3.07 -12.18
N ARG A 233 -5.89 -3.28 -13.06
CA ARG A 233 -6.12 -3.79 -14.42
C ARG A 233 -6.03 -5.30 -14.53
N ASN A 234 -5.46 -5.97 -13.54
CA ASN A 234 -5.33 -7.42 -13.56
C ASN A 234 -6.68 -8.08 -13.29
N LEU A 235 -7.01 -9.08 -14.11
CA LEU A 235 -8.23 -9.87 -14.01
C LEU A 235 -7.86 -11.26 -13.51
N ALA A 236 -8.18 -11.56 -12.26
CA ALA A 236 -7.86 -12.84 -11.65
C ALA A 236 -8.87 -13.91 -12.03
N ALA A 237 -8.41 -15.16 -12.04
CA ALA A 237 -9.23 -16.34 -12.22
C ALA A 237 -8.84 -17.44 -11.23
N ILE A 238 -9.80 -18.29 -10.85
CA ILE A 238 -9.58 -19.47 -10.01
C ILE A 238 -10.61 -20.55 -10.33
N VAL A 239 -10.25 -21.82 -10.15
CA VAL A 239 -11.21 -22.91 -10.25
C VAL A 239 -11.83 -23.17 -8.88
N ALA A 240 -13.16 -23.23 -8.84
CA ALA A 240 -13.92 -23.65 -7.68
C ALA A 240 -14.56 -25.02 -7.93
N VAL A 241 -14.43 -25.91 -6.95
CA VAL A 241 -15.04 -27.24 -6.92
C VAL A 241 -15.92 -27.33 -5.68
N VAL A 242 -17.21 -27.54 -5.89
CA VAL A 242 -18.20 -27.66 -4.82
C VAL A 242 -18.39 -29.13 -4.49
N LYS A 243 -18.27 -29.48 -3.19
CA LYS A 243 -18.36 -30.87 -2.72
C LYS A 243 -19.41 -31.05 -1.65
N GLU A 244 -20.34 -31.97 -1.87
CA GLU A 244 -21.33 -32.41 -0.89
C GLU A 244 -20.92 -33.81 -0.40
N ASP A 245 -20.75 -33.99 0.91
CA ASP A 245 -20.27 -35.24 1.54
C ASP A 245 -19.00 -35.82 0.87
N GLY A 246 -18.07 -34.94 0.48
CA GLY A 246 -16.81 -35.29 -0.18
C GLY A 246 -16.93 -35.63 -1.67
N LYS A 247 -18.13 -35.64 -2.25
CA LYS A 247 -18.35 -35.87 -3.68
C LYS A 247 -18.45 -34.55 -4.43
N GLU A 248 -17.80 -34.47 -5.58
CA GLU A 248 -17.90 -33.31 -6.47
C GLU A 248 -19.30 -33.21 -7.07
N VAL A 249 -20.00 -32.11 -6.78
CA VAL A 249 -21.34 -31.80 -7.28
C VAL A 249 -21.35 -30.63 -8.27
N GLY A 250 -20.28 -29.84 -8.29
CA GLY A 250 -20.10 -28.74 -9.24
C GLY A 250 -18.64 -28.35 -9.38
N ARG A 251 -18.28 -27.87 -10.56
CA ARG A 251 -16.96 -27.34 -10.87
C ARG A 251 -17.10 -26.19 -11.85
N GLY A 252 -16.45 -25.06 -11.57
CA GLY A 252 -16.55 -23.85 -12.39
C GLY A 252 -15.27 -23.02 -12.32
N ILE A 253 -15.05 -22.22 -13.36
CA ILE A 253 -14.03 -21.18 -13.36
C ILE A 253 -14.69 -19.90 -12.84
N LEU A 254 -14.11 -19.31 -11.80
CA LEU A 254 -14.49 -17.99 -11.30
C LEU A 254 -13.51 -16.98 -11.88
N TRP A 255 -13.98 -16.05 -12.69
CA TRP A 255 -13.17 -15.03 -13.35
C TRP A 255 -13.73 -13.64 -13.08
N GLU A 256 -12.87 -12.66 -12.78
CA GLU A 256 -13.31 -11.30 -12.45
C GLU A 256 -14.05 -10.58 -13.58
N ALA A 257 -13.83 -10.96 -14.84
CA ALA A 257 -14.51 -10.38 -15.99
C ALA A 257 -15.83 -11.08 -16.34
N GLU A 258 -16.13 -12.20 -15.69
CA GLU A 258 -17.40 -12.90 -15.87
C GLU A 258 -18.53 -12.07 -15.22
N GLN A 259 -19.61 -11.85 -15.97
CA GLN A 259 -20.74 -11.05 -15.47
C GLN A 259 -21.72 -11.91 -14.66
N ASP A 260 -21.88 -13.16 -15.06
CA ASP A 260 -22.80 -14.10 -14.45
C ASP A 260 -22.06 -15.00 -13.46
N PRO A 261 -22.42 -15.00 -12.17
CA PRO A 261 -21.72 -15.81 -11.19
C PRO A 261 -21.95 -17.30 -11.44
N TYR A 262 -20.95 -18.12 -11.13
CA TYR A 262 -21.08 -19.57 -11.23
C TYR A 262 -22.15 -20.06 -10.25
N THR A 263 -23.16 -20.76 -10.76
CA THR A 263 -24.30 -21.21 -9.95
C THR A 263 -24.30 -22.73 -9.81
N VAL A 264 -24.56 -23.22 -8.60
CA VAL A 264 -24.70 -24.64 -8.28
C VAL A 264 -25.94 -24.85 -7.41
N GLU A 265 -26.64 -25.96 -7.61
CA GLU A 265 -27.76 -26.36 -6.75
C GLU A 265 -27.29 -27.41 -5.75
N VAL A 266 -27.46 -27.14 -4.45
CA VAL A 266 -27.12 -28.07 -3.37
C VAL A 266 -28.19 -27.98 -2.28
N GLY A 267 -28.69 -29.13 -1.81
CA GLY A 267 -29.73 -29.17 -0.79
C GLY A 267 -31.05 -28.48 -1.19
N GLY A 268 -31.37 -28.43 -2.49
CA GLY A 268 -32.59 -27.78 -3.02
C GLY A 268 -32.55 -26.25 -3.02
N LYS A 269 -31.37 -25.65 -2.85
CA LYS A 269 -31.14 -24.20 -2.91
C LYS A 269 -30.10 -23.88 -3.98
N ALA A 270 -30.23 -22.71 -4.61
CA ALA A 270 -29.26 -22.21 -5.56
C ALA A 270 -28.17 -21.43 -4.82
N TRP A 271 -26.92 -21.69 -5.17
CA TRP A 271 -25.75 -21.02 -4.60
C TRP A 271 -24.90 -20.44 -5.70
N THR A 272 -24.53 -19.17 -5.56
CA THR A 272 -23.62 -18.51 -6.49
C THR A 272 -22.24 -18.39 -5.89
N LEU A 273 -21.21 -18.71 -6.66
CA LEU A 273 -19.82 -18.47 -6.35
C LEU A 273 -19.27 -17.44 -7.34
N SER A 274 -18.59 -16.41 -6.84
CA SER A 274 -17.97 -15.39 -7.68
C SER A 274 -16.62 -14.97 -7.12
N LEU A 275 -15.65 -14.74 -8.01
CA LEU A 275 -14.39 -14.10 -7.65
C LEU A 275 -14.54 -12.60 -7.91
N THR A 276 -14.48 -11.80 -6.85
CA THR A 276 -14.65 -10.35 -6.96
C THR A 276 -13.65 -9.59 -6.11
N ARG A 277 -13.55 -8.28 -6.34
CA ARG A 277 -12.76 -7.38 -5.51
C ARG A 277 -13.49 -7.12 -4.22
N ARG A 278 -12.74 -7.11 -3.11
CA ARG A 278 -13.33 -6.82 -1.80
C ARG A 278 -14.02 -5.45 -1.82
N LYS A 279 -15.23 -5.37 -1.30
CA LYS A 279 -16.03 -4.13 -1.25
C LYS A 279 -16.09 -3.61 0.18
N TRP A 280 -16.02 -2.29 0.31
CA TRP A 280 -16.25 -1.62 1.60
C TRP A 280 -17.29 -0.52 1.45
N LYS A 281 -18.07 -0.34 2.50
CA LYS A 281 -19.04 0.75 2.61
C LYS A 281 -18.39 1.98 3.24
N LEU A 282 -18.70 3.13 2.67
CA LEU A 282 -18.48 4.43 3.26
C LEU A 282 -19.62 4.76 4.24
N PRO A 283 -19.36 5.62 5.24
CA PRO A 283 -20.39 6.14 6.14
C PRO A 283 -21.30 7.21 5.49
N PHE A 284 -21.09 7.50 4.19
CA PHE A 284 -21.87 8.41 3.37
C PHE A 284 -21.87 7.92 1.92
N ALA A 285 -22.89 8.28 1.14
CA ALA A 285 -22.89 8.08 -0.31
C ALA A 285 -22.35 9.31 -1.02
N LEU A 286 -21.69 9.10 -2.15
CA LEU A 286 -21.31 10.16 -3.09
C LEU A 286 -22.12 10.01 -4.36
N ARG A 287 -22.74 11.10 -4.80
CA ARG A 287 -23.42 11.21 -6.09
C ARG A 287 -22.65 12.13 -7.00
N LEU A 288 -22.28 11.66 -8.19
CA LEU A 288 -21.68 12.52 -9.21
C LEU A 288 -22.78 13.38 -9.85
N VAL A 289 -22.62 14.70 -9.80
CA VAL A 289 -23.55 15.64 -10.42
C VAL A 289 -23.07 16.02 -11.81
N ASP A 290 -21.80 16.38 -11.92
CA ASP A 290 -21.21 16.94 -13.14
C ASP A 290 -19.70 16.71 -13.12
N PHE A 291 -19.14 16.26 -14.23
CA PHE A 291 -17.71 16.18 -14.46
C PHE A 291 -17.26 17.30 -15.40
N GLN A 292 -16.14 17.94 -15.05
CA GLN A 292 -15.58 19.02 -15.87
C GLN A 292 -14.11 18.78 -16.12
N LYS A 293 -13.73 18.85 -17.38
CA LYS A 293 -12.34 18.74 -17.83
C LYS A 293 -11.89 20.01 -18.53
N GLU A 294 -10.78 20.56 -18.07
CA GLU A 294 -10.03 21.59 -18.78
C GLU A 294 -8.84 20.96 -19.50
N VAL A 295 -8.65 21.29 -20.77
CA VAL A 295 -7.54 20.80 -21.59
C VAL A 295 -6.45 21.86 -21.77
N HIS A 296 -5.23 21.43 -22.09
CA HIS A 296 -4.19 22.36 -22.50
C HIS A 296 -4.52 22.96 -23.89
N PRO A 297 -4.26 24.26 -24.10
CA PRO A 297 -4.53 24.92 -25.39
C PRO A 297 -3.90 24.16 -26.56
N GLY A 298 -4.70 23.87 -27.58
CA GLY A 298 -4.25 23.17 -28.79
C GLY A 298 -4.03 21.66 -28.64
N THR A 299 -4.47 21.05 -27.52
CA THR A 299 -4.36 19.60 -27.31
C THR A 299 -5.65 19.03 -26.71
N GLN A 300 -5.81 17.71 -26.74
CA GLN A 300 -6.83 17.00 -25.95
C GLN A 300 -6.32 16.54 -24.58
N LYS A 301 -5.11 16.97 -24.18
CA LYS A 301 -4.50 16.54 -22.93
C LYS A 301 -5.19 17.26 -21.76
N PRO A 302 -5.73 16.53 -20.78
CA PRO A 302 -6.32 17.14 -19.60
C PRO A 302 -5.26 17.92 -18.83
N LYS A 303 -5.57 19.19 -18.54
CA LYS A 303 -4.83 20.08 -17.66
C LYS A 303 -5.34 19.98 -16.23
N ARG A 304 -6.67 19.91 -16.08
CA ARG A 304 -7.37 19.79 -14.80
C ARG A 304 -8.69 19.07 -15.04
N PHE A 305 -9.09 18.25 -14.09
CA PHE A 305 -10.43 17.72 -14.04
C PHE A 305 -11.01 17.88 -12.64
N THR A 306 -12.32 18.14 -12.60
CA THR A 306 -13.10 18.51 -11.43
C THR A 306 -14.41 17.75 -11.46
N SER A 307 -14.80 17.20 -10.31
CA SER A 307 -16.06 16.50 -10.13
C SER A 307 -16.89 17.26 -9.10
N HIS A 308 -18.05 17.73 -9.54
CA HIS A 308 -19.08 18.24 -8.65
C HIS A 308 -19.86 17.06 -8.11
N VAL A 309 -19.81 16.87 -6.79
CA VAL A 309 -20.47 15.73 -6.14
C VAL A 309 -21.40 16.21 -5.04
N VAL A 310 -22.39 15.39 -4.73
CA VAL A 310 -23.23 15.57 -3.55
C VAL A 310 -22.91 14.45 -2.58
N LYS A 311 -22.46 14.81 -1.38
CA LYS A 311 -22.34 13.89 -0.26
C LYS A 311 -23.71 13.72 0.38
N ILE A 312 -24.18 12.49 0.49
CA ILE A 312 -25.49 12.14 1.04
C ILE A 312 -25.26 11.34 2.32
N LYS A 313 -25.73 11.85 3.45
CA LYS A 313 -25.67 11.17 4.75
C LYS A 313 -26.93 11.45 5.54
N ASP A 314 -27.59 10.41 6.06
CA ASP A 314 -28.81 10.51 6.89
C ASP A 314 -29.91 11.40 6.24
N GLY A 315 -30.01 11.37 4.91
CA GLY A 315 -30.94 12.20 4.12
C GLY A 315 -30.49 13.64 3.89
N ALA A 316 -29.39 14.10 4.48
CA ALA A 316 -28.81 15.40 4.22
C ALA A 316 -27.90 15.36 2.97
N GLU A 317 -28.14 16.26 2.04
CA GLU A 317 -27.32 16.46 0.84
C GLU A 317 -26.38 17.66 1.03
N GLN A 318 -25.09 17.45 0.81
CA GLN A 318 -24.06 18.48 0.91
C GLN A 318 -23.26 18.54 -0.40
N PRO A 319 -23.39 19.61 -1.19
CA PRO A 319 -22.55 19.81 -2.36
C PRO A 319 -21.06 19.88 -1.97
N GLN A 320 -20.22 19.18 -2.71
CA GLN A 320 -18.78 19.14 -2.57
C GLN A 320 -18.13 19.22 -3.95
N VAL A 321 -16.87 19.62 -3.99
CA VAL A 321 -16.08 19.67 -5.22
C VAL A 321 -14.79 18.92 -4.98
N ILE A 322 -14.51 17.94 -5.84
CA ILE A 322 -13.28 17.16 -5.81
C ILE A 322 -12.49 17.47 -7.08
N THR A 323 -11.29 18.02 -6.92
CA THR A 323 -10.41 18.39 -8.04
C THR A 323 -9.07 17.68 -7.89
N MET A 324 -8.30 17.59 -8.97
CA MET A 324 -6.89 17.20 -8.91
C MET A 324 -6.16 17.94 -7.78
N ASN A 325 -5.54 17.19 -6.86
CA ASN A 325 -4.83 17.67 -5.67
C ASN A 325 -5.69 18.32 -4.56
N VAL A 326 -7.01 18.39 -4.71
CA VAL A 326 -7.94 18.84 -3.67
C VAL A 326 -8.95 17.72 -3.39
N PRO A 327 -8.57 16.73 -2.56
CA PRO A 327 -9.46 15.62 -2.23
C PRO A 327 -10.53 16.02 -1.21
N LEU A 328 -11.64 15.29 -1.21
CA LEU A 328 -12.59 15.33 -0.11
C LEU A 328 -12.04 14.48 1.04
N ARG A 329 -11.94 15.06 2.25
CA ARG A 329 -11.54 14.37 3.48
C ARG A 329 -12.70 14.36 4.44
N ASP A 330 -13.23 13.20 4.76
CA ASP A 330 -14.37 13.07 5.67
C ASP A 330 -14.41 11.71 6.37
N GLU A 331 -14.80 11.69 7.64
CA GLU A 331 -14.96 10.48 8.47
C GLU A 331 -13.81 9.45 8.40
N GLY A 332 -12.58 9.93 8.27
CA GLY A 332 -11.38 9.07 8.18
C GLY A 332 -11.08 8.53 6.78
N TYR A 333 -11.87 8.92 5.78
CA TYR A 333 -11.68 8.59 4.37
C TYR A 333 -11.18 9.82 3.59
N VAL A 334 -10.41 9.52 2.55
CA VAL A 334 -9.95 10.51 1.58
C VAL A 334 -10.36 10.07 0.19
N VAL A 335 -11.10 10.92 -0.50
CA VAL A 335 -11.62 10.67 -1.84
C VAL A 335 -10.90 11.56 -2.83
N TYR A 336 -10.07 10.95 -3.65
CA TYR A 336 -9.31 11.59 -4.71
C TYR A 336 -10.02 11.40 -6.04
N GLN A 337 -10.00 12.44 -6.88
CA GLN A 337 -10.32 12.27 -8.30
C GLN A 337 -9.11 11.65 -8.99
N ALA A 338 -9.20 10.39 -9.39
CA ALA A 338 -8.07 9.60 -9.88
C ALA A 338 -7.99 9.58 -11.40
N SER A 339 -9.11 9.29 -12.06
CA SER A 339 -9.22 9.29 -13.52
C SER A 339 -10.66 9.58 -13.95
N PHE A 340 -10.89 9.56 -15.25
CA PHE A 340 -12.21 9.75 -15.85
C PHE A 340 -12.31 8.89 -17.11
N SER A 341 -13.52 8.57 -17.51
CA SER A 341 -13.81 7.97 -18.81
C SER A 341 -14.90 8.78 -19.50
N GLU A 342 -14.75 8.98 -20.81
CA GLU A 342 -15.71 9.65 -21.67
C GLU A 342 -16.06 8.67 -22.78
N GLY A 343 -17.32 8.24 -22.84
CA GLY A 343 -17.76 7.25 -23.82
C GLY A 343 -19.21 7.45 -24.22
N THR A 344 -19.74 6.53 -25.03
CA THR A 344 -21.16 6.51 -25.42
C THR A 344 -22.11 6.41 -24.23
N ASN A 345 -21.63 5.91 -23.09
CA ASN A 345 -22.41 5.76 -21.86
C ASN A 345 -22.40 7.02 -20.97
N GLY A 346 -21.84 8.13 -21.45
CA GLY A 346 -21.74 9.39 -20.72
C GLY A 346 -20.37 9.61 -20.08
N GLU A 347 -20.28 10.67 -19.29
CA GLU A 347 -19.09 11.03 -18.53
C GLU A 347 -19.03 10.27 -17.21
N GLN A 348 -17.84 9.78 -16.86
CA GLN A 348 -17.60 9.00 -15.66
C GLN A 348 -16.40 9.54 -14.91
N SER A 349 -16.55 9.70 -13.61
CA SER A 349 -15.43 9.94 -12.71
C SER A 349 -15.04 8.65 -12.00
N VAL A 350 -13.74 8.39 -11.94
CA VAL A 350 -13.19 7.31 -11.11
C VAL A 350 -12.53 7.95 -9.90
N PHE A 351 -13.14 7.70 -8.75
CA PHE A 351 -12.60 8.15 -7.48
C PHE A 351 -11.71 7.08 -6.87
N THR A 352 -10.55 7.46 -6.33
CA THR A 352 -9.79 6.61 -5.41
C THR A 352 -10.20 6.97 -3.98
N VAL A 353 -10.69 5.98 -3.25
CA VAL A 353 -11.06 6.10 -1.84
C VAL A 353 -9.96 5.45 -1.01
N VAL A 354 -9.43 6.19 -0.03
CA VAL A 354 -8.37 5.71 0.87
C VAL A 354 -8.85 5.84 2.31
N SER A 355 -8.76 4.75 3.06
CA SER A 355 -8.84 4.76 4.52
C SER A 355 -7.43 4.62 5.07
N ASN A 356 -6.95 5.61 5.83
CA ASN A 356 -5.61 5.56 6.40
C ASN A 356 -5.54 6.34 7.73
N PRO A 357 -5.34 5.67 8.88
CA PRO A 357 -5.27 6.34 10.18
C PRO A 357 -4.06 7.27 10.33
N SER A 358 -2.99 7.05 9.57
CA SER A 358 -1.77 7.88 9.62
C SER A 358 -1.67 8.91 8.49
N ASP A 359 -2.73 9.15 7.72
CA ASP A 359 -2.72 10.05 6.55
C ASP A 359 -2.12 11.45 6.83
N GLN A 360 -2.45 12.05 7.98
CA GLN A 360 -1.94 13.38 8.37
C GLN A 360 -0.62 13.35 9.15
N TRP A 361 -0.16 12.19 9.61
CA TRP A 361 1.04 12.08 10.45
C TRP A 361 2.31 12.49 9.71
N PRO A 362 2.51 12.15 8.42
CA PRO A 362 3.62 12.67 7.63
C PRO A 362 3.67 14.19 7.59
N LEU A 363 2.52 14.85 7.43
CA LEU A 363 2.46 16.31 7.43
C LEU A 363 2.94 16.89 8.76
N TRP A 364 2.46 16.35 9.88
CA TRP A 364 2.88 16.78 11.22
C TRP A 364 4.37 16.54 11.46
N SER A 365 4.90 15.41 10.97
CA SER A 365 6.34 15.12 11.02
C SER A 365 7.15 16.15 10.24
N CYS A 366 6.76 16.46 9.00
CA CYS A 366 7.42 17.48 8.19
C CYS A 366 7.46 18.85 8.89
N VAL A 367 6.33 19.29 9.45
CA VAL A 367 6.24 20.53 10.23
C VAL A 367 7.18 20.49 11.44
N ALA A 368 7.22 19.38 12.18
CA ALA A 368 8.09 19.23 13.34
C ALA A 368 9.59 19.21 12.94
N VAL A 369 9.95 18.57 11.83
CA VAL A 369 11.32 18.62 11.28
C VAL A 369 11.70 20.07 10.95
N SER A 370 10.84 20.80 10.24
CA SER A 370 11.06 22.20 9.90
C SER A 370 11.26 23.07 11.15
N ILE A 371 10.42 22.91 12.17
CA ILE A 371 10.58 23.61 13.46
C ILE A 371 11.93 23.26 14.11
N GLY A 372 12.28 21.98 14.17
CA GLY A 372 13.55 21.52 14.73
C GLY A 372 14.77 22.13 14.05
N LEU A 373 14.74 22.20 12.72
CA LEU A 373 15.80 22.82 11.91
C LEU A 373 15.88 24.33 12.10
N VAL A 374 14.73 25.04 12.17
CA VAL A 374 14.68 26.48 12.46
C VAL A 374 15.27 26.77 13.84
N ILE A 375 14.88 26.01 14.87
CA ILE A 375 15.43 26.15 16.22
C ILE A 375 16.95 25.91 16.20
N HIS A 376 17.41 24.85 15.53
CA HIS A 376 18.83 24.55 15.42
C HIS A 376 19.62 25.69 14.77
N PHE A 377 19.13 26.20 13.64
CA PHE A 377 19.75 27.31 12.93
C PHE A 377 19.78 28.60 13.76
N MET A 378 18.66 28.98 14.38
CA MET A 378 18.57 30.18 15.23
C MET A 378 19.52 30.12 16.43
N MET A 379 19.63 28.96 17.09
CA MET A 379 20.59 28.79 18.19
C MET A 379 22.04 29.00 17.73
N HIS A 380 22.40 28.46 16.56
CA HIS A 380 23.74 28.64 16.01
C HIS A 380 24.00 30.09 15.59
N LEU A 381 23.02 30.74 14.96
CA LEU A 381 23.09 32.15 14.54
C LEU A 381 23.27 33.09 15.72
N ILE A 382 22.44 32.97 16.77
CA ILE A 382 22.56 33.78 17.99
C ILE A 382 23.90 33.52 18.68
N GLY A 383 24.34 32.26 18.72
CA GLY A 383 25.66 31.89 19.24
C GLY A 383 26.80 32.57 18.50
N PHE A 384 26.74 32.62 17.16
CA PHE A 384 27.69 33.31 16.31
C PHE A 384 27.68 34.82 16.53
N LEU A 385 26.50 35.46 16.49
CA LEU A 385 26.35 36.91 16.69
C LEU A 385 26.90 37.36 18.05
N ARG A 386 26.64 36.60 19.12
CA ARG A 386 27.18 36.89 20.46
C ARG A 386 28.71 36.78 20.53
N ARG A 387 29.32 35.88 19.76
CA ARG A 387 30.79 35.75 19.70
C ARG A 387 31.41 36.87 18.88
N SER A 388 30.81 37.21 17.74
CA SER A 388 31.28 38.29 16.87
C SER A 388 31.23 39.65 17.58
N GLY A 389 30.13 39.97 18.28
CA GLY A 389 30.03 41.24 19.02
C GLY A 389 31.03 41.36 20.18
N ARG A 390 31.37 40.26 20.86
CA ARG A 390 32.41 40.23 21.90
C ARG A 390 33.81 40.48 21.33
N SER A 391 34.10 39.98 20.12
CA SER A 391 35.37 40.23 19.44
C SER A 391 35.56 41.70 19.07
N THR A 392 34.48 42.37 18.64
CA THR A 392 34.52 43.80 18.26
C THR A 392 34.70 44.70 19.49
N LEU A 393 34.01 44.40 20.60
CA LEU A 393 34.17 45.10 21.88
C LEU A 393 35.59 44.95 22.44
N ALA A 394 36.16 43.75 22.42
CA ALA A 394 37.53 43.50 22.91
C ALA A 394 38.60 44.25 22.08
N ALA A 395 38.42 44.36 20.76
CA ALA A 395 39.32 45.13 19.90
C ALA A 395 39.28 46.65 20.20
N SER A 396 38.09 47.17 20.50
CA SER A 396 37.90 48.59 20.82
C SER A 396 38.48 49.01 22.19
N THR A 397 38.45 48.11 23.19
CA THR A 397 39.08 48.38 24.50
C THR A 397 40.60 48.25 24.46
N SER A 398 41.16 47.39 23.60
CA SER A 398 42.62 47.34 23.38
C SER A 398 43.17 48.58 22.67
N SER A 399 42.43 49.20 21.74
CA SER A 399 42.90 50.42 21.07
C SER A 399 42.83 51.67 21.96
N THR A 400 41.94 51.70 22.94
CA THR A 400 41.75 52.84 23.86
C THR A 400 42.75 52.81 25.05
N SER A 401 43.43 51.69 25.28
CA SER A 401 44.46 51.56 26.35
C SER A 401 45.89 51.74 25.86
N LEU A 402 46.07 51.95 24.55
CA LEU A 402 47.37 52.20 23.89
C LEU A 402 47.56 53.66 23.45
N SER A 403 46.62 54.54 23.79
CA SER A 403 46.69 56.00 23.65
C SER A 403 46.74 56.63 25.04
#